data_AF-A0A3Q2X8D6-F1
#
_entry.id   AF-A0A3Q2X8D6-F1
#
_cell.length_a   1.000
_cell.length_b   1.000
_cell.length_c   1.000
_cell.angle_alpha   90.00
_cell.angle_beta   90.00
_cell.angle_gamma   90.00
#
_symmetry.space_group_name_H-M   'P 1'
#
loop_
_entity.id
_entity.type
_entity.pdbx_description
1 polymer ?
#
loop_
_entity_poly.entity_id
_entity_poly.type
_entity_poly.pdbx_seq_one_letter_code
_entity_poly.pdbx_strand_id
1 'polypeptide(L)'
;MFGCLVAGRLVQTDAAQVASDKFVFNLPDYESVNHVVVFMLGTVPFPAGMGGAVYFSFPDPASGGPVWQLLGFIANDKPSAIFKISGLTAAQDRGGAHPFGCVTCSHFFFHIFLIQLL
;
A
#
# COMPACT_ATOMS: atom_id res chain seq x y z
N MET A 1 4.86 -5.05 12.67
CA MET A 1 4.39 -6.23 11.90
C MET A 1 4.90 -6.19 10.46
N PHE A 2 4.86 -5.04 9.79
CA PHE A 2 5.28 -4.88 8.39
C PHE A 2 6.46 -3.92 8.24
N GLY A 3 7.23 -4.11 7.17
CA GLY A 3 8.23 -3.19 6.67
C GLY A 3 7.93 -2.83 5.21
N CYS A 4 8.29 -1.62 4.84
CA CYS A 4 8.20 -1.09 3.48
C CYS A 4 9.57 -0.56 3.08
N LEU A 5 10.05 -0.95 1.90
CA LEU A 5 11.31 -0.47 1.35
C LEU A 5 11.08 0.06 -0.06
N VAL A 6 11.41 1.32 -0.26
CA VAL A 6 11.53 1.89 -1.60
C VAL A 6 12.94 1.65 -2.11
N ALA A 7 13.06 1.18 -3.35
CA ALA A 7 14.37 1.02 -3.97
C ALA A 7 15.17 2.33 -3.93
N GLY A 8 16.38 2.28 -3.35
CA GLY A 8 17.25 3.45 -3.20
C GLY A 8 17.00 4.31 -1.95
N ARG A 9 16.09 3.91 -1.05
CA ARG A 9 15.81 4.63 0.21
C ARG A 9 15.95 3.71 1.42
N LEU A 10 15.99 4.33 2.61
CA LEU A 10 15.97 3.60 3.88
C LEU A 10 14.66 2.85 4.06
N VAL A 11 14.74 1.70 4.73
CA VAL A 11 13.58 0.91 5.12
C VAL A 11 12.71 1.68 6.10
N GLN A 12 11.40 1.63 5.89
CA GLN A 12 10.39 2.15 6.79
C GLN A 12 9.75 0.98 7.55
N THR A 13 9.75 1.05 8.88
CA THR A 13 9.12 0.06 9.75
C THR A 13 8.04 0.66 10.66
N ASP A 14 7.88 1.98 10.61
CA ASP A 14 6.93 2.74 11.40
C ASP A 14 5.64 2.97 10.61
N ALA A 15 4.86 1.89 10.45
CA ALA A 15 3.59 1.96 9.75
C ALA A 15 2.54 2.66 10.63
N ALA A 16 1.89 3.70 10.10
CA ALA A 16 0.77 4.33 10.76
C ALA A 16 -0.44 3.38 10.72
N GLN A 17 -0.91 2.97 11.90
CA GLN A 17 -2.11 2.14 12.02
C GLN A 17 -3.35 3.04 12.00
N VAL A 18 -4.17 2.92 10.95
CA VAL A 18 -5.38 3.74 10.75
C VAL A 18 -6.67 3.02 11.14
N ALA A 19 -6.61 1.69 11.21
CA ALA A 19 -7.64 0.84 11.80
C ALA A 19 -6.98 -0.40 12.41
N SER A 20 -7.75 -1.22 13.15
CA SER A 20 -7.25 -2.45 13.77
C SER A 20 -6.53 -3.39 12.79
N ASP A 21 -6.95 -3.40 11.53
CA ASP A 21 -6.52 -4.28 10.44
C ASP A 21 -5.89 -3.52 9.25
N LYS A 22 -5.65 -2.21 9.39
CA LYS A 22 -5.17 -1.35 8.29
C LYS A 22 -3.94 -0.56 8.71
N PHE A 23 -2.88 -0.72 7.93
CA PHE A 23 -1.58 -0.09 8.16
C PHE A 23 -1.18 0.74 6.95
N VAL A 24 -0.46 1.82 7.19
CA VAL A 24 -0.14 2.81 6.17
C VAL A 24 1.32 3.20 6.23
N PHE A 25 1.97 3.22 5.07
CA PHE A 25 3.30 3.78 4.90
C PHE A 25 3.23 5.02 4.01
N ASN A 26 3.84 6.10 4.47
CA ASN A 26 3.90 7.35 3.72
C ASN A 26 5.12 7.33 2.81
N LEU A 27 4.88 7.50 1.51
CA LEU A 27 5.95 7.58 0.52
C LEU A 27 6.10 9.03 0.03
N PRO A 28 7.10 9.79 0.53
CA PRO A 28 7.40 11.09 -0.05
C PRO A 28 7.90 10.94 -1.50
N ASP A 29 7.79 11.97 -2.32
CA ASP A 29 8.38 12.03 -3.68
C ASP A 29 8.10 10.79 -4.55
N TYR A 30 6.84 10.34 -4.58
CA TYR A 30 6.40 9.12 -5.27
C TYR A 30 6.78 9.07 -6.77
N GLU A 31 6.91 10.22 -7.44
CA GLU A 31 7.26 10.31 -8.87
C GLU A 31 8.62 9.67 -9.19
N SER A 32 9.52 9.65 -8.21
CA SER A 32 10.84 9.02 -8.31
C SER A 32 10.84 7.53 -7.95
N VAL A 33 9.72 7.01 -7.45
CA VAL A 33 9.63 5.65 -6.91
C VAL A 33 9.26 4.69 -8.05
N ASN A 34 10.13 3.71 -8.29
CA ASN A 34 9.94 2.70 -9.34
C ASN A 34 9.48 1.36 -8.79
N HIS A 35 10.10 0.93 -7.69
CA HIS A 35 9.85 -0.35 -7.06
C HIS A 35 9.69 -0.17 -5.56
N VAL A 36 8.71 -0.87 -5.03
CA VAL A 36 8.39 -0.94 -3.60
C VAL A 36 8.45 -2.40 -3.19
N VAL A 37 9.12 -2.67 -2.09
CA VAL A 37 9.13 -3.97 -1.43
C VAL A 37 8.32 -3.86 -0.16
N VAL A 38 7.34 -4.75 0.02
CA VAL A 38 6.56 -4.85 1.24
C VAL A 38 6.76 -6.23 1.82
N PHE A 39 7.03 -6.29 3.12
CA PHE A 39 7.39 -7.54 3.78
C PHE A 39 6.97 -7.55 5.25
N MET A 40 6.87 -8.75 5.83
CA MET A 40 6.67 -8.97 7.25
C MET A 40 8.01 -8.89 7.99
N LEU A 41 8.03 -8.25 9.16
CA LEU A 41 9.25 -8.13 9.98
C LEU A 41 9.61 -9.43 10.73
N GLY A 42 8.74 -10.43 10.71
CA GLY A 42 8.92 -11.68 11.45
C GLY A 42 8.67 -11.58 12.96
N THR A 43 8.28 -10.41 13.47
CA THR A 43 7.97 -10.21 14.90
C THR A 43 6.56 -10.68 15.28
N VAL A 44 5.60 -10.51 14.37
CA VAL A 44 4.20 -10.92 14.55
C VAL A 44 3.71 -11.54 13.24
N PRO A 45 3.29 -12.83 13.23
CA PRO A 45 2.71 -13.47 12.05
C PRO A 45 1.27 -13.01 11.83
N PHE A 46 0.74 -13.21 10.61
CA PHE A 46 -0.70 -13.07 10.38
C PHE A 46 -1.47 -14.13 11.18
N PRO A 47 -2.69 -13.81 11.67
CA PRO A 47 -3.58 -14.82 12.23
C PRO A 47 -3.87 -15.95 11.23
N ALA A 48 -4.27 -17.12 11.73
CA ALA A 48 -4.55 -18.28 10.90
C ALA A 48 -5.66 -17.96 9.87
N GLY A 49 -5.39 -18.27 8.60
CA GLY A 49 -6.31 -18.01 7.49
C GLY A 49 -6.26 -16.58 6.93
N MET A 50 -5.49 -15.67 7.54
CA MET A 50 -5.42 -14.27 7.10
C MET A 50 -4.16 -13.97 6.27
N GLY A 51 -4.26 -12.92 5.47
CA GLY A 51 -3.15 -12.34 4.72
C GLY A 51 -3.24 -10.82 4.65
N GLY A 52 -2.32 -10.19 3.94
CA GLY A 52 -2.30 -8.76 3.71
C GLY A 52 -2.44 -8.42 2.23
N ALA A 53 -3.44 -7.64 1.83
CA ALA A 53 -3.44 -6.99 0.53
C ALA A 53 -2.67 -5.67 0.60
N VAL A 54 -1.85 -5.45 -0.42
CA VAL A 54 -1.06 -4.26 -0.60
C VAL A 54 -1.74 -3.38 -1.63
N TYR A 55 -2.10 -2.17 -1.23
CA TYR A 55 -2.69 -1.15 -2.08
C TYR A 55 -1.74 0.03 -2.21
N PHE A 56 -1.77 0.67 -3.36
CA PHE A 56 -1.06 1.90 -3.63
C PHE A 56 -2.07 3.00 -3.97
N SER A 57 -1.88 4.18 -3.37
CA SER A 57 -2.66 5.36 -3.71
C SER A 57 -1.84 6.47 -4.33
N PHE A 58 -2.40 7.05 -5.39
CA PHE A 58 -1.89 8.20 -6.10
C PHE A 58 -3.07 9.14 -6.46
N PRO A 59 -2.85 10.46 -6.57
CA PRO A 59 -3.89 11.41 -6.94
C PRO A 59 -4.23 11.23 -8.42
N ASP A 60 -5.52 11.22 -8.71
CA ASP A 60 -6.02 11.28 -10.07
C ASP A 60 -5.73 12.67 -10.65
N PRO A 61 -5.04 12.78 -11.80
CA PRO A 61 -4.86 14.06 -12.48
C PRO A 61 -6.18 14.72 -12.93
N ALA A 62 -7.28 13.96 -13.11
CA ALA A 62 -8.57 14.51 -13.56
C ALA A 62 -9.47 14.98 -12.41
N SER A 63 -9.65 14.15 -11.37
CA SER A 63 -10.52 14.47 -10.24
C SER A 63 -9.81 15.10 -9.04
N GLY A 64 -8.47 15.05 -8.99
CA GLY A 64 -7.67 15.46 -7.84
C GLY A 64 -7.86 14.59 -6.59
N GLY A 65 -8.68 13.52 -6.69
CA GLY A 65 -8.96 12.59 -5.60
C GLY A 65 -7.97 11.42 -5.55
N PRO A 66 -7.85 10.72 -4.42
CA PRO A 66 -6.99 9.54 -4.31
C PRO A 66 -7.58 8.37 -5.10
N VAL A 67 -6.82 7.85 -6.07
CA VAL A 67 -7.07 6.55 -6.72
C VAL A 67 -6.41 5.47 -5.89
N TRP A 68 -7.07 4.33 -5.74
CA TRP A 68 -6.52 3.16 -5.05
C TRP A 68 -6.36 2.01 -6.03
N GLN A 69 -5.17 1.44 -6.08
CA GLN A 69 -4.87 0.26 -6.89
C GLN A 69 -4.35 -0.88 -6.02
N LEU A 70 -4.94 -2.05 -6.16
CA LEU A 70 -4.42 -3.29 -5.58
C LEU A 70 -3.14 -3.69 -6.32
N LEU A 71 -2.02 -3.78 -5.60
CA LEU A 71 -0.74 -4.25 -6.14
C LEU A 71 -0.59 -5.77 -6.03
N GLY A 72 -1.09 -6.34 -4.94
CA GLY A 72 -1.05 -7.78 -4.70
C GLY A 72 -1.17 -8.14 -3.22
N PHE A 73 -0.57 -9.27 -2.82
CA PHE A 73 -0.77 -9.85 -1.50
C PHE A 73 0.53 -10.37 -0.88
N ILE A 74 0.58 -10.34 0.45
CA ILE A 74 1.58 -10.99 1.32
C ILE A 74 0.85 -11.89 2.34
N ALA A 75 1.47 -12.97 2.78
CA ALA A 75 0.90 -13.91 3.74
C ALA A 75 2.02 -14.63 4.50
N ASN A 76 1.69 -15.48 5.48
CA ASN A 76 2.71 -16.19 6.27
C ASN A 76 3.60 -17.11 5.42
N ASP A 77 3.06 -17.72 4.37
CA ASP A 77 3.77 -18.56 3.39
C ASP A 77 4.57 -17.75 2.37
N LYS A 78 4.10 -16.54 2.05
CA LYS A 78 4.77 -15.55 1.20
C LYS A 78 4.93 -14.21 1.94
N PRO A 79 5.90 -14.10 2.86
CA PRO A 79 6.00 -12.97 3.77
C PRO A 79 6.54 -11.70 3.14
N SER A 80 6.90 -11.71 1.85
CA SER A 80 7.39 -10.54 1.12
C SER A 80 6.99 -10.54 -0.35
N ALA A 81 6.83 -9.35 -0.91
CA ALA A 81 6.55 -9.13 -2.32
C ALA A 81 7.17 -7.81 -2.81
N ILE A 82 7.56 -7.79 -4.08
CA ILE A 82 8.11 -6.61 -4.76
C ILE A 82 7.09 -6.17 -5.81
N PHE A 83 6.78 -4.88 -5.82
CA PHE A 83 5.81 -4.28 -6.71
C PHE A 83 6.47 -3.17 -7.52
N LYS A 84 6.27 -3.21 -8.84
CA LYS A 84 6.60 -2.10 -9.72
C LYS A 84 5.46 -1.10 -9.71
N ILE A 85 5.77 0.15 -9.40
CA ILE A 85 4.78 1.24 -9.35
C ILE A 85 4.97 2.28 -10.46
N SER A 86 6.11 2.26 -11.17
CA SER A 86 6.29 3.14 -12.33
C SER A 86 5.41 2.71 -13.50
N GLY A 87 4.67 3.66 -14.06
CA GLY A 87 3.75 3.42 -15.17
C GLY A 87 2.37 2.88 -14.77
N LEU A 88 2.00 2.96 -13.49
CA LEU A 88 0.61 2.75 -13.07
C LEU A 88 -0.24 3.93 -13.57
N THR A 89 -0.77 3.80 -14.80
CA THR A 89 -1.81 4.70 -15.31
C THR A 89 -3.14 4.32 -14.67
N ALA A 90 -4.02 5.29 -14.40
CA ALA A 90 -5.41 5.11 -13.98
C ALA A 90 -6.28 4.25 -14.93
N ALA A 91 -5.67 3.58 -15.91
CA ALA A 91 -6.27 2.72 -16.93
C ALA A 91 -6.79 1.37 -16.39
N GLN A 92 -6.64 1.09 -15.09
CA GLN A 92 -7.29 -0.05 -14.44
C GLN A 92 -8.59 0.36 -13.72
N ASP A 93 -9.24 1.46 -14.12
CA ASP A 93 -10.63 1.70 -13.75
C ASP A 93 -11.55 0.80 -14.60
N ARG A 94 -11.76 -0.42 -14.11
CA ARG A 94 -13.04 -1.11 -14.28
C ARG A 94 -13.76 -1.11 -12.93
N GLY A 95 -14.21 0.06 -12.48
CA GLY A 95 -15.40 0.21 -11.63
C GLY A 95 -15.43 -0.63 -10.36
N GLY A 96 -14.28 -0.88 -9.73
CA GLY A 96 -14.20 -1.63 -8.49
C GLY A 96 -14.27 -0.70 -7.29
N ALA A 97 -15.36 -0.74 -6.53
CA ALA A 97 -15.43 -0.09 -5.22
C ALA A 97 -14.23 -0.52 -4.37
N HIS A 98 -13.33 0.40 -4.04
CA HIS A 98 -12.19 0.10 -3.19
C HIS A 98 -12.59 0.13 -1.70
N PRO A 99 -12.05 -0.77 -0.86
CA PRO A 99 -12.47 -0.97 0.54
C PRO A 99 -12.13 0.19 1.50
N PHE A 100 -11.58 1.30 0.98
CA PHE A 100 -11.15 2.46 1.76
C PHE A 100 -12.15 3.62 1.85
N GLY A 101 -13.22 3.64 1.05
CA GLY A 101 -14.12 4.79 0.98
C GLY A 101 -13.42 6.08 0.50
N CYS A 102 -14.21 7.13 0.25
CA CYS A 102 -13.67 8.46 -0.08
C CYS A 102 -13.08 9.07 1.20
N VAL A 103 -11.75 9.01 1.35
CA VAL A 103 -11.06 9.78 2.39
C VAL A 103 -10.70 11.12 1.77
N THR A 104 -11.43 12.18 2.12
CA THR A 104 -10.99 13.56 1.90
C THR A 104 -9.84 13.85 2.86
N CYS A 105 -8.64 13.37 2.52
CA CYS A 105 -7.43 13.77 3.22
C CYS A 105 -6.92 15.03 2.53
N SER A 106 -7.27 16.18 3.11
CA SER A 106 -6.58 17.43 2.84
C SER A 106 -5.09 17.18 3.04
N HIS A 107 -4.29 17.51 2.04
CA HIS A 107 -2.84 17.33 1.93
C HIS A 107 -2.40 16.07 1.15
N PHE A 108 -1.79 16.34 0.00
CA PHE A 108 -1.19 15.45 -0.99
C PHE A 108 -0.21 14.43 -0.38
N PHE A 109 -0.70 13.41 0.31
CA PHE A 109 0.13 12.33 0.82
C PHE A 109 -0.14 11.03 0.05
N PHE A 110 0.95 10.46 -0.47
CA PHE A 110 0.96 9.17 -1.15
C PHE A 110 1.13 8.08 -0.11
N HIS A 111 0.19 7.13 -0.13
CA HIS A 111 0.10 6.11 0.89
C HIS A 111 0.19 4.72 0.24
N ILE A 112 1.09 3.89 0.76
CA ILE A 112 0.94 2.43 0.62
C ILE A 112 0.09 1.98 1.78
N PHE A 113 -1.06 1.38 1.48
CA PHE A 113 -1.89 0.75 2.49
C PHE A 113 -1.71 -0.75 2.45
N LEU A 114 -1.57 -1.33 3.64
CA LEU A 114 -1.71 -2.76 3.84
C LEU A 114 -3.04 -3.02 4.56
N ILE A 115 -3.95 -3.73 3.91
CA ILE A 115 -5.16 -4.24 4.58
C ILE A 115 -4.89 -5.68 4.94
N GLN A 116 -5.02 -6.03 6.22
CA GLN A 116 -5.12 -7.42 6.61
C GLN A 116 -6.50 -7.95 6.18
N LEU A 117 -6.55 -8.83 5.18
CA LEU A 117 -7.80 -9.47 4.77
C LEU A 117 -8.14 -10.64 5.68
N LEU A 118 -9.44 -10.71 6.03
CA LEU A 118 -10.13 -11.81 6.70
C LEU A 118 -10.22 -13.05 5.83
#